data_AF-A0A941RHK0-F1
#
_entry.id   AF-A0A941RHK0-F1
#
_cell.length_a   1.000
_cell.length_b   1.000
_cell.length_c   1.000
_cell.angle_alpha   90.00
_cell.angle_beta   90.00
_cell.angle_gamma   90.00
#
_symmetry.space_group_name_H-M   'P 1'
#
loop_
_entity.id
_entity.type
_entity.pdbx_description
1 polymer ?
#
loop_
_entity_poly.entity_id
_entity_poly.type
_entity_poly.pdbx_seq_one_letter_code
_entity_poly.pdbx_strand_id
1 'polypeptide(L)'
;MMNMIHRFILGLIRGFYDEILSFFRNFYIASFRDNPCLFKAVLKGILNVERESLFPDFNRSLEISSVLSSKFSSCFGFTESEIEELLNQAHHIEKMKEIKDWYEGYHMNHTVVYSPWSMVNFIQKEWELRPYWVDRADSGLIKTLFADSPPSFKDEIADLLQGKRVEEMIDENVGFSEVNTPLLIRSLFLKTGYLTALHYLYLLGAPLCQLAIPNKEVSFLFQRIIEGWFVQNYGLEWYQQFLNSLLTGDIEKFSAELKELMDHTVSIHDTGRSPEAFYHGLMIGLTASLHGSPLYEIRSNRERGSGRYDYAIIAREPQTLSILMDFKRVQEGEDKTLSPLEREDLLKQTAEEALIQITQKAYYAEIQQRGLTRLLKIGLAFSGKKFCLVHEICE
;
A
#
# COMPACT_ATOMS: atom_id res chain seq x y z
N MET A 1 -9.87 2.40 28.26
CA MET A 1 -8.89 2.16 27.17
C MET A 1 -8.66 3.49 26.46
N MET A 2 -7.49 4.11 26.59
CA MET A 2 -7.24 5.45 26.05
C MET A 2 -6.41 5.33 24.77
N ASN A 3 -6.94 5.80 23.63
CA ASN A 3 -6.21 5.78 22.36
C ASN A 3 -5.10 6.84 22.38
N MET A 4 -3.90 6.43 22.80
CA MET A 4 -2.77 7.34 23.01
C MET A 4 -2.06 7.74 21.71
N ILE A 5 -2.02 6.84 20.72
CA ILE A 5 -1.24 7.03 19.49
C ILE A 5 -1.61 8.31 18.76
N HIS A 6 -2.91 8.52 18.54
CA HIS A 6 -3.40 9.71 17.88
C HIS A 6 -2.99 11.00 18.61
N ARG A 7 -2.92 10.96 19.96
CA ARG A 7 -2.50 12.12 20.77
C ARG A 7 -1.00 12.37 20.69
N PHE A 8 -0.17 11.33 20.70
CA PHE A 8 1.28 11.46 20.54
C PHE A 8 1.64 11.98 19.13
N ILE A 9 0.96 11.48 18.10
CA ILE A 9 1.14 11.95 16.71
C ILE A 9 0.68 13.39 16.54
N LEU A 10 -0.49 13.75 17.08
CA LEU A 10 -0.95 15.15 17.09
C LEU A 10 0.02 16.05 17.86
N GLY A 11 0.57 15.57 18.98
CA GLY A 11 1.62 16.24 19.75
C GLY A 11 2.86 16.49 18.90
N LEU A 12 3.32 15.48 18.17
CA LEU A 12 4.47 15.57 17.27
C LEU A 12 4.22 16.60 16.16
N ILE A 13 3.07 16.51 15.48
CA ILE A 13 2.70 17.40 14.37
C ILE A 13 2.50 18.84 14.84
N ARG A 14 1.97 19.05 16.06
CA ARG A 14 1.65 20.39 16.59
C ARG A 14 2.71 20.96 17.53
N GLY A 15 3.83 20.26 17.73
CA GLY A 15 4.95 20.73 18.56
C GLY A 15 4.71 20.66 20.07
N PHE A 16 3.77 19.84 20.56
CA PHE A 16 3.49 19.63 21.99
C PHE A 16 3.82 18.20 22.47
N TYR A 17 4.74 17.54 21.79
CA TYR A 17 5.07 16.14 22.07
C TYR A 17 5.64 15.95 23.48
N ASP A 18 6.54 16.83 23.90
CA ASP A 18 7.18 16.76 25.22
C ASP A 18 6.20 16.99 26.38
N GLU A 19 5.23 17.90 26.22
CA GLU A 19 4.19 18.15 27.21
C GLU A 19 3.24 16.95 27.36
N ILE A 20 2.85 16.35 26.23
CA ILE A 20 2.04 15.12 26.22
C ILE A 20 2.80 13.99 26.90
N LEU A 21 4.08 13.82 26.57
CA LEU A 21 4.92 12.80 27.17
C LEU A 21 5.05 12.97 28.69
N SER A 22 5.31 14.21 29.14
CA SER A 22 5.40 14.57 30.56
C SER A 22 4.09 14.29 31.31
N PHE A 23 2.95 14.68 30.73
CA PHE A 23 1.64 14.40 31.31
C PHE A 23 1.39 12.91 31.49
N PHE A 24 1.58 12.11 30.43
CA PHE A 24 1.32 10.67 30.46
C PHE A 24 2.30 9.93 31.38
N ARG A 25 3.56 10.35 31.41
CA ARG A 25 4.56 9.81 32.35
C ARG A 25 4.11 9.97 33.79
N ASN A 26 3.73 11.19 34.18
CA ASN A 26 3.28 11.47 35.54
C ASN A 26 1.98 10.72 35.89
N PHE A 27 1.03 10.67 34.94
CA PHE A 27 -0.22 9.93 35.11
C PHE A 27 0.02 8.43 35.36
N TYR A 28 0.89 7.81 34.59
CA TYR A 28 1.16 6.38 34.72
C TYR A 28 2.00 6.02 35.94
N ILE A 29 2.96 6.87 36.33
CA ILE A 29 3.70 6.69 37.59
C ILE A 29 2.71 6.70 38.77
N ALA A 30 1.83 7.70 38.85
CA ALA A 30 0.83 7.77 39.92
C ALA A 30 -0.16 6.60 39.89
N SER A 31 -0.59 6.17 38.70
CA SER A 31 -1.59 5.11 38.54
C SER A 31 -1.06 3.71 38.77
N PHE A 32 0.20 3.46 38.43
CA PHE A 32 0.82 2.13 38.47
C PHE A 32 1.83 1.96 39.61
N ARG A 33 2.78 2.88 39.79
CA ARG A 33 3.88 2.74 40.75
C ARG A 33 3.40 3.01 42.17
N ASP A 34 2.76 4.16 42.34
CA ASP A 34 2.44 4.71 43.64
C ASP A 34 1.06 4.26 44.12
N ASN A 35 0.46 3.28 43.42
CA ASN A 35 -0.86 2.74 43.72
C ASN A 35 -0.73 1.42 44.49
N PRO A 36 -0.82 1.44 45.84
CA PRO A 36 -0.69 0.24 46.66
C PRO A 36 -1.84 -0.76 46.46
N CYS A 37 -2.94 -0.35 45.81
CA CYS A 37 -4.09 -1.18 45.54
C CYS A 37 -4.00 -1.93 44.20
N LEU A 38 -2.97 -1.66 43.38
CA LEU A 38 -2.84 -2.26 42.07
C LEU A 38 -2.23 -3.65 42.15
N PHE A 39 -3.04 -4.68 41.91
CA PHE A 39 -2.57 -6.05 41.78
C PHE A 39 -1.99 -6.35 40.39
N LYS A 40 -2.64 -5.86 39.32
CA LYS A 40 -2.20 -6.07 37.93
C LYS A 40 -2.76 -4.96 37.02
N ALA A 41 -1.95 -4.50 36.08
CA ALA A 41 -2.37 -3.62 34.99
C ALA A 41 -2.05 -4.26 33.63
N VAL A 42 -2.87 -3.93 32.63
CA VAL A 42 -2.61 -4.28 31.23
C VAL A 42 -2.65 -2.99 30.43
N LEU A 43 -1.54 -2.70 29.75
CA LEU A 43 -1.43 -1.55 28.86
C LEU A 43 -1.39 -2.06 27.42
N LYS A 44 -2.33 -1.59 26.59
CA LYS A 44 -2.38 -1.88 25.16
C LYS A 44 -2.04 -0.62 24.39
N GLY A 45 -1.11 -0.74 23.45
CA GLY A 45 -0.67 0.32 22.55
C GLY A 45 -0.09 -0.26 21.27
N ILE A 46 0.07 0.58 20.26
CA ILE A 46 0.68 0.23 18.96
C ILE A 46 2.22 0.30 19.10
N LEU A 47 2.73 1.30 19.81
CA LEU A 47 4.17 1.41 20.10
C LEU A 47 4.52 0.90 21.49
N ASN A 48 5.80 0.51 21.62
CA ASN A 48 6.35 0.04 22.88
C ASN A 48 6.51 1.24 23.83
N VAL A 49 5.86 1.15 24.98
CA VAL A 49 5.77 2.23 25.96
C VAL A 49 7.08 2.41 26.74
N GLU A 50 7.98 1.41 26.72
CA GLU A 50 9.31 1.50 27.34
C GLU A 50 10.26 2.48 26.62
N ARG A 51 10.20 2.55 25.28
CA ARG A 51 11.09 3.41 24.49
C ARG A 51 10.72 4.90 24.55
N GLU A 52 9.46 5.21 24.82
CA GLU A 52 9.00 6.59 25.00
C GLU A 52 9.48 7.20 26.34
N SER A 53 10.32 6.50 27.13
CA SER A 53 10.78 6.96 28.45
C SER A 53 9.63 7.32 29.41
N LEU A 54 8.44 6.74 29.18
CA LEU A 54 7.29 6.86 30.07
C LEU A 54 7.53 6.10 31.39
N PHE A 55 8.45 5.14 31.38
CA PHE A 55 8.69 4.23 32.50
C PHE A 55 10.18 3.89 32.77
N PRO A 56 11.07 4.88 32.98
CA PRO A 56 12.50 4.61 33.16
C PRO A 56 12.82 3.66 34.34
N ASP A 57 11.94 3.59 35.35
CA ASP A 57 12.10 2.75 36.54
C ASP A 57 11.35 1.39 36.48
N PHE A 58 10.49 1.13 35.49
CA PHE A 58 9.69 -0.12 35.41
C PHE A 58 10.25 -1.22 34.50
N ASN A 59 11.29 -0.92 33.70
CA ASN A 59 11.78 -1.77 32.60
C ASN A 59 12.17 -3.22 33.00
N ARG A 60 12.22 -3.57 34.29
CA ARG A 60 12.50 -4.95 34.76
C ARG A 60 11.27 -5.81 35.03
N SER A 61 10.06 -5.24 35.02
CA SER A 61 8.81 -5.94 35.43
C SER A 61 7.72 -5.96 34.36
N LEU A 62 7.97 -5.33 33.20
CA LEU A 62 7.03 -5.26 32.10
C LEU A 62 7.27 -6.43 31.16
N GLU A 63 6.26 -7.30 31.02
CA GLU A 63 6.25 -8.29 29.95
C GLU A 63 5.66 -7.64 28.70
N ILE A 64 6.48 -7.46 27.67
CA ILE A 64 6.05 -6.91 26.38
C ILE A 64 5.67 -8.04 25.44
N SER A 65 4.48 -7.96 24.87
CA SER A 65 4.00 -8.86 23.83
C SER A 65 3.73 -8.05 22.56
N SER A 66 4.49 -8.34 21.50
CA SER A 66 4.34 -7.74 20.17
C SER A 66 3.50 -8.65 19.25
N VAL A 67 3.19 -8.15 18.06
CA VAL A 67 2.53 -8.91 16.97
C VAL A 67 3.31 -10.19 16.62
N LEU A 68 4.63 -10.20 16.83
CA LEU A 68 5.51 -11.34 16.56
C LEU A 68 5.58 -12.34 17.73
N SER A 69 4.96 -12.03 18.87
CA SER A 69 5.00 -12.89 20.06
C SER A 69 3.84 -13.90 20.10
N SER A 70 4.09 -15.10 20.61
CA SER A 70 3.10 -16.20 20.61
C SER A 70 2.04 -16.08 21.70
N LYS A 71 2.39 -15.51 22.87
CA LYS A 71 1.65 -15.63 24.13
C LYS A 71 0.19 -15.14 24.07
N PHE A 72 -0.08 -14.09 23.30
CA PHE A 72 -1.41 -13.48 23.16
C PHE A 72 -1.91 -13.45 21.72
N SER A 73 -1.35 -14.28 20.85
CA SER A 73 -1.64 -14.27 19.40
C SER A 73 -3.13 -14.38 19.06
N SER A 74 -3.89 -15.20 19.80
CA SER A 74 -5.33 -15.37 19.61
C SER A 74 -6.20 -14.28 20.25
N CYS A 75 -5.63 -13.38 21.05
CA CYS A 75 -6.39 -12.40 21.84
C CYS A 75 -6.51 -11.01 21.17
N PHE A 76 -5.82 -10.80 20.04
CA PHE A 76 -5.80 -9.50 19.35
C PHE A 76 -6.91 -9.34 18.30
N GLY A 77 -7.54 -10.44 17.90
CA GLY A 77 -8.57 -10.49 16.86
C GLY A 77 -9.58 -11.61 17.12
N PHE A 78 -10.49 -11.82 16.17
CA PHE A 78 -11.31 -13.04 16.15
C PHE A 78 -10.56 -14.15 15.43
N THR A 79 -10.71 -15.38 15.88
CA THR A 79 -10.21 -16.58 15.21
C THR A 79 -11.18 -17.09 14.16
N GLU A 80 -10.71 -17.88 13.20
CA GLU A 80 -11.57 -18.48 12.16
C GLU A 80 -12.73 -19.28 12.77
N SER A 81 -12.45 -20.08 13.82
CA SER A 81 -13.46 -20.84 14.56
C SER A 81 -14.53 -19.98 15.22
N GLU A 82 -14.15 -18.83 15.80
CA GLU A 82 -15.12 -17.93 16.42
C GLU A 82 -16.02 -17.30 15.36
N ILE A 83 -15.47 -16.95 14.19
CA ILE A 83 -16.24 -16.40 13.08
C ILE A 83 -17.17 -17.45 12.47
N GLU A 84 -16.71 -18.69 12.28
CA GLU A 84 -17.54 -19.78 11.79
C GLU A 84 -18.73 -20.06 12.73
N GLU A 85 -18.51 -20.10 14.04
CA GLU A 85 -19.59 -20.26 15.02
C GLU A 85 -20.60 -19.10 14.95
N LEU A 86 -20.13 -17.86 14.89
CA LEU A 86 -20.98 -16.67 14.76
C LEU A 86 -21.82 -16.69 13.47
N LEU A 87 -21.21 -17.03 12.33
CA LEU A 87 -21.90 -17.09 11.04
C LEU A 87 -22.90 -18.25 10.96
N ASN A 88 -22.58 -19.40 11.56
CA ASN A 88 -23.51 -20.53 11.63
C ASN A 88 -24.75 -20.18 12.45
N GLN A 89 -24.58 -19.51 13.59
CA GLN A 89 -25.70 -19.05 14.42
C GLN A 89 -26.57 -18.01 13.70
N ALA A 90 -25.96 -17.19 12.85
CA ALA A 90 -26.66 -16.17 12.08
C ALA A 90 -27.18 -16.63 10.71
N HIS A 91 -26.97 -17.90 10.34
CA HIS A 91 -27.32 -18.46 9.02
C HIS A 91 -26.66 -17.74 7.82
N HIS A 92 -25.39 -17.35 7.96
CA HIS A 92 -24.61 -16.63 6.95
C HIS A 92 -23.26 -17.29 6.60
N ILE A 93 -23.13 -18.60 6.83
CA ILE A 93 -21.88 -19.34 6.61
C ILE A 93 -21.39 -19.27 5.16
N GLU A 94 -22.30 -19.07 4.20
CA GLU A 94 -21.98 -18.90 2.78
C GLU A 94 -21.03 -17.72 2.52
N LYS A 95 -21.06 -16.68 3.38
CA LYS A 95 -20.21 -15.50 3.26
C LYS A 95 -18.79 -15.69 3.79
N MET A 96 -18.47 -16.84 4.40
CA MET A 96 -17.18 -17.09 5.05
C MET A 96 -15.99 -16.84 4.11
N LYS A 97 -16.10 -17.30 2.86
CA LYS A 97 -15.03 -17.10 1.86
C LYS A 97 -14.79 -15.63 1.55
N GLU A 98 -15.86 -14.83 1.47
CA GLU A 98 -15.74 -13.41 1.18
C GLU A 98 -15.23 -12.63 2.40
N ILE A 99 -15.68 -13.00 3.60
CA ILE A 99 -15.20 -12.43 4.87
C ILE A 99 -13.70 -12.68 5.04
N LYS A 100 -13.23 -13.88 4.67
CA LYS A 100 -11.82 -14.24 4.68
C LYS A 100 -10.99 -13.30 3.82
N ASP A 101 -11.41 -13.09 2.57
CA ASP A 101 -10.74 -12.16 1.65
C ASP A 101 -10.74 -10.70 2.15
N TRP A 102 -11.79 -10.27 2.84
CA TRP A 102 -12.00 -8.87 3.23
C TRP A 102 -11.36 -8.50 4.56
N TYR A 103 -11.39 -9.38 5.56
CA TYR A 103 -11.12 -9.01 6.97
C TYR A 103 -10.12 -9.91 7.70
N GLU A 104 -9.69 -11.02 7.10
CA GLU A 104 -8.62 -11.90 7.64
C GLU A 104 -7.22 -11.30 7.36
N GLY A 105 -6.16 -12.08 7.51
CA GLY A 105 -4.82 -11.73 7.06
C GLY A 105 -3.93 -11.08 8.11
N TYR A 106 -4.36 -10.96 9.36
CA TYR A 106 -3.47 -10.50 10.44
C TYR A 106 -2.74 -11.68 11.07
N HIS A 107 -1.50 -11.93 10.61
CA HIS A 107 -0.64 -12.97 11.14
C HIS A 107 -0.03 -12.54 12.48
N MET A 108 -0.46 -13.20 13.54
CA MET A 108 0.07 -13.08 14.90
C MET A 108 0.85 -14.36 15.20
N ASN A 109 2.11 -14.41 14.76
CA ASN A 109 2.93 -15.62 14.77
C ASN A 109 2.25 -16.82 14.05
N HIS A 110 1.79 -17.84 14.78
CA HIS A 110 1.14 -19.03 14.21
C HIS A 110 -0.39 -18.90 14.08
N THR A 111 -0.96 -17.81 14.56
CA THR A 111 -2.41 -17.59 14.56
C THR A 111 -2.75 -16.49 13.55
N VAL A 112 -3.65 -16.78 12.63
CA VAL A 112 -4.24 -15.75 11.75
C VAL A 112 -5.53 -15.28 12.39
N VAL A 113 -5.71 -13.97 12.49
CA VAL A 113 -6.89 -13.38 13.11
C VAL A 113 -7.59 -12.39 12.17
N TYR A 114 -8.87 -12.18 12.44
CA TYR A 114 -9.72 -11.19 11.78
C TYR A 114 -9.75 -9.90 12.58
N SER A 115 -9.83 -8.76 11.89
CA SER A 115 -10.00 -7.44 12.52
C SER A 115 -11.29 -7.38 13.36
N PRO A 116 -11.23 -7.15 14.68
CA PRO A 116 -12.43 -7.05 15.50
C PRO A 116 -13.37 -5.95 15.07
N TRP A 117 -12.81 -4.81 14.66
CA TRP A 117 -13.60 -3.66 14.25
C TRP A 117 -14.39 -3.94 12.97
N SER A 118 -13.72 -4.53 11.98
CA SER A 118 -14.33 -4.82 10.69
C SER A 118 -15.42 -5.88 10.84
N MET A 119 -15.17 -6.92 11.64
CA MET A 119 -16.18 -7.95 11.93
C MET A 119 -17.40 -7.41 12.69
N VAL A 120 -17.20 -6.58 13.72
CA VAL A 120 -18.34 -5.97 14.45
C VAL A 120 -19.18 -5.08 13.53
N ASN A 121 -18.54 -4.27 12.68
CA ASN A 121 -19.29 -3.42 11.73
C ASN A 121 -19.99 -4.22 10.64
N PHE A 122 -19.34 -5.26 10.13
CA PHE A 122 -19.95 -6.20 9.18
C PHE A 122 -21.26 -6.77 9.72
N ILE A 123 -21.26 -7.21 10.99
CA ILE A 123 -22.47 -7.71 11.66
C ILE A 123 -23.50 -6.59 11.87
N GLN A 124 -23.06 -5.40 12.34
CA GLN A 124 -23.97 -4.27 12.60
C GLN A 124 -24.60 -3.66 11.34
N LYS A 125 -23.97 -3.83 10.18
CA LYS A 125 -24.44 -3.31 8.88
C LYS A 125 -25.05 -4.42 8.02
N GLU A 126 -25.76 -5.33 8.67
CA GLU A 126 -26.57 -6.36 8.00
C GLU A 126 -25.74 -7.24 7.03
N TRP A 127 -24.53 -7.62 7.45
CA TRP A 127 -23.66 -8.56 6.72
C TRP A 127 -23.17 -8.02 5.37
N GLU A 128 -23.00 -6.72 5.25
CA GLU A 128 -22.55 -6.06 4.03
C GLU A 128 -21.02 -5.94 4.00
N LEU A 129 -20.38 -6.36 2.91
CA LEU A 129 -18.93 -6.23 2.77
C LEU A 129 -18.57 -4.78 2.41
N ARG A 130 -17.90 -4.09 3.35
CA ARG A 130 -17.43 -2.71 3.18
C ARG A 130 -16.06 -2.50 3.82
N PRO A 131 -15.30 -1.47 3.37
CA PRO A 131 -14.06 -1.07 4.02
C PRO A 131 -14.34 -0.23 5.28
N TYR A 132 -14.62 -0.90 6.39
CA TYR A 132 -14.93 -0.30 7.70
C TYR A 132 -13.75 0.38 8.40
N TRP A 133 -12.53 0.04 8.01
CA TRP A 133 -11.33 0.63 8.59
C TRP A 133 -11.05 2.04 8.05
N VAL A 134 -11.56 2.37 6.86
CA VAL A 134 -11.25 3.60 6.13
C VAL A 134 -11.89 4.85 6.75
N ASP A 135 -13.01 4.70 7.46
CA ASP A 135 -13.83 5.84 7.95
C ASP A 135 -13.31 6.50 9.24
N ARG A 136 -12.04 6.27 9.63
CA ARG A 136 -11.49 6.78 10.90
C ARG A 136 -10.45 7.90 10.77
N ALA A 137 -10.43 8.74 11.81
CA ALA A 137 -9.46 9.83 12.04
C ALA A 137 -7.99 9.38 12.13
N ASP A 138 -7.73 8.07 12.27
CA ASP A 138 -6.37 7.47 12.25
C ASP A 138 -5.76 7.39 10.84
N SER A 139 -6.58 7.63 9.80
CA SER A 139 -6.10 7.80 8.43
C SER A 139 -5.16 8.99 8.26
N GLY A 140 -5.15 9.95 9.20
CA GLY A 140 -4.22 11.08 9.19
C GLY A 140 -2.76 10.66 9.30
N LEU A 141 -2.44 9.73 10.20
CA LEU A 141 -1.06 9.25 10.40
C LEU A 141 -0.53 8.60 9.13
N ILE A 142 -1.26 7.63 8.59
CA ILE A 142 -0.81 6.90 7.40
C ILE A 142 -0.70 7.82 6.18
N LYS A 143 -1.59 8.82 6.04
CA LYS A 143 -1.48 9.84 4.99
C LYS A 143 -0.22 10.66 5.13
N THR A 144 0.10 11.14 6.34
CA THR A 144 1.33 11.89 6.62
C THR A 144 2.56 11.02 6.35
N LEU A 145 2.60 9.80 6.90
CA LEU A 145 3.72 8.87 6.68
C LEU A 145 3.92 8.55 5.20
N PHE A 146 2.83 8.33 4.45
CA PHE A 146 2.90 8.07 3.02
C PHE A 146 3.39 9.30 2.24
N ALA A 147 2.89 10.49 2.57
CA ALA A 147 3.31 11.74 1.92
C ALA A 147 4.82 11.99 2.12
N ASP A 148 5.29 11.84 3.36
CA ASP A 148 6.67 12.10 3.78
C ASP A 148 7.63 10.93 3.47
N SER A 149 7.10 9.78 3.06
CA SER A 149 7.91 8.60 2.72
C SER A 149 8.76 8.82 1.47
N PRO A 150 9.98 8.22 1.42
CA PRO A 150 10.83 8.32 0.25
C PRO A 150 10.24 7.55 -0.94
N PRO A 151 10.64 7.88 -2.19
CA PRO A 151 10.14 7.24 -3.40
C PRO A 151 10.25 5.71 -3.38
N SER A 152 11.36 5.16 -2.84
CA SER A 152 11.57 3.72 -2.72
C SER A 152 10.49 3.00 -1.89
N PHE A 153 9.93 3.66 -0.88
CA PHE A 153 8.82 3.11 -0.10
C PHE A 153 7.50 3.16 -0.87
N LYS A 154 7.31 4.16 -1.73
CA LYS A 154 6.12 4.25 -2.58
C LYS A 154 6.11 3.14 -3.63
N ASP A 155 7.26 2.84 -4.22
CA ASP A 155 7.44 1.69 -5.12
C ASP A 155 7.14 0.36 -4.40
N GLU A 156 7.57 0.23 -3.14
CA GLU A 156 7.29 -0.93 -2.29
C GLU A 156 5.79 -1.10 -2.03
N ILE A 157 5.07 -0.02 -1.67
CA ILE A 157 3.61 -0.04 -1.51
C ILE A 157 2.92 -0.44 -2.81
N ALA A 158 3.40 0.04 -3.96
CA ALA A 158 2.86 -0.36 -5.26
C ALA A 158 3.08 -1.86 -5.53
N ASP A 159 4.23 -2.42 -5.15
CA ASP A 159 4.50 -3.86 -5.23
C ASP A 159 3.59 -4.67 -4.29
N LEU A 160 3.41 -4.21 -3.05
CA LEU A 160 2.52 -4.82 -2.07
C LEU A 160 1.04 -4.81 -2.51
N LEU A 161 0.57 -3.73 -3.13
CA LEU A 161 -0.79 -3.61 -3.70
C LEU A 161 -1.07 -4.63 -4.82
N GLN A 162 -0.03 -5.18 -5.44
CA GLN A 162 -0.14 -6.25 -6.43
C GLN A 162 -0.13 -7.65 -5.80
N GLY A 163 -0.06 -7.74 -4.47
CA GLY A 163 0.07 -9.00 -3.74
C GLY A 163 1.49 -9.56 -3.68
N LYS A 164 2.51 -8.76 -4.04
CA LYS A 164 3.90 -9.16 -3.82
C LYS A 164 4.26 -9.09 -2.35
N ARG A 165 5.38 -9.71 -2.02
CA ARG A 165 5.90 -9.79 -0.66
C ARG A 165 7.23 -9.06 -0.58
N VAL A 166 7.45 -8.38 0.53
CA VAL A 166 8.65 -7.58 0.73
C VAL A 166 9.40 -8.12 1.93
N GLU A 167 10.67 -8.50 1.75
CA GLU A 167 11.52 -9.00 2.82
C GLU A 167 12.37 -7.89 3.38
N GLU A 168 12.10 -7.49 4.62
CA GLU A 168 12.76 -6.36 5.26
C GLU A 168 12.99 -6.63 6.75
N MET A 169 14.07 -6.07 7.27
CA MET A 169 14.34 -6.08 8.70
C MET A 169 13.31 -5.18 9.40
N ILE A 170 12.82 -5.61 10.56
CA ILE A 170 11.88 -4.83 11.38
C ILE A 170 12.52 -4.51 12.72
N ASP A 171 12.31 -3.29 13.20
CA ASP A 171 12.66 -2.92 14.57
C ASP A 171 11.43 -3.07 15.47
N GLU A 172 11.47 -4.04 16.40
CA GLU A 172 10.39 -4.23 17.37
C GLU A 172 10.30 -3.08 18.39
N ASN A 173 11.31 -2.22 18.47
CA ASN A 173 11.46 -1.18 19.50
C ASN A 173 11.37 0.26 18.95
N VAL A 174 10.76 0.48 17.79
CA VAL A 174 10.49 1.83 17.24
C VAL A 174 9.75 2.75 18.23
N GLY A 175 10.27 3.98 18.39
CA GLY A 175 9.61 5.13 19.07
C GLY A 175 9.20 6.26 18.11
N PHE A 176 8.36 7.20 18.56
CA PHE A 176 7.77 8.26 17.73
C PHE A 176 8.75 9.36 17.30
N SER A 177 9.83 9.61 18.05
CA SER A 177 10.79 10.68 17.77
C SER A 177 11.71 10.42 16.56
N GLU A 178 11.71 9.19 16.02
CA GLU A 178 12.68 8.75 15.01
C GLU A 178 12.04 8.43 13.63
N VAL A 179 10.76 8.74 13.40
CA VAL A 179 9.92 8.20 12.30
C VAL A 179 10.34 8.58 10.85
N ASN A 180 11.49 9.24 10.65
CA ASN A 180 11.94 9.72 9.35
C ASN A 180 12.79 8.72 8.53
N THR A 181 12.94 7.46 8.95
CA THR A 181 13.64 6.44 8.14
C THR A 181 12.69 5.38 7.57
N PRO A 182 12.95 4.83 6.36
CA PRO A 182 12.13 3.77 5.77
C PRO A 182 11.90 2.57 6.69
N LEU A 183 12.92 2.19 7.47
CA LEU A 183 12.87 1.09 8.42
C LEU A 183 11.82 1.33 9.52
N LEU A 184 11.78 2.56 10.04
CA LEU A 184 10.87 2.98 11.10
C LEU A 184 9.43 3.08 10.57
N ILE A 185 9.26 3.57 9.34
CA ILE A 185 7.98 3.57 8.64
C ILE A 185 7.43 2.15 8.54
N ARG A 186 8.18 1.19 7.97
CA ARG A 186 7.72 -0.21 7.84
C ARG A 186 7.32 -0.84 9.18
N SER A 187 8.16 -0.63 10.19
CA SER A 187 7.91 -1.16 11.54
C SER A 187 6.61 -0.57 12.13
N LEU A 188 6.34 0.72 11.90
CA LEU A 188 5.10 1.37 12.31
C LEU A 188 3.90 0.85 11.52
N PHE A 189 4.02 0.65 10.20
CA PHE A 189 2.99 0.06 9.36
C PHE A 189 2.63 -1.37 9.78
N LEU A 190 3.62 -2.20 10.15
CA LEU A 190 3.37 -3.53 10.72
C LEU A 190 2.65 -3.45 12.07
N LYS A 191 3.14 -2.61 13.00
CA LYS A 191 2.57 -2.48 14.35
C LYS A 191 1.14 -1.92 14.35
N THR A 192 0.83 -1.05 13.39
CA THR A 192 -0.52 -0.47 13.21
C THR A 192 -1.47 -1.41 12.46
N GLY A 193 -0.96 -2.51 11.89
CA GLY A 193 -1.73 -3.49 11.14
C GLY A 193 -1.96 -3.12 9.67
N TYR A 194 -1.31 -2.08 9.14
CA TYR A 194 -1.37 -1.75 7.72
C TYR A 194 -0.55 -2.74 6.88
N LEU A 195 0.43 -3.39 7.49
CA LEU A 195 1.14 -4.55 6.96
C LEU A 195 1.00 -5.72 7.93
N THR A 196 1.19 -6.92 7.40
CA THR A 196 1.28 -8.16 8.17
C THR A 196 2.59 -8.89 7.85
N ALA A 197 3.12 -9.65 8.81
CA ALA A 197 4.29 -10.49 8.63
C ALA A 197 3.84 -11.94 8.42
N LEU A 198 3.90 -12.42 7.18
CA LEU A 198 3.51 -13.80 6.83
C LEU A 198 4.47 -14.82 7.43
N HIS A 199 5.76 -14.49 7.38
CA HIS A 199 6.86 -15.26 7.93
C HIS A 199 7.92 -14.32 8.48
N TYR A 200 8.69 -14.78 9.46
CA TYR A 200 9.85 -14.04 9.94
C TYR A 200 10.93 -14.99 10.46
N LEU A 201 12.18 -14.52 10.40
CA LEU A 201 13.36 -15.20 10.93
C LEU A 201 14.20 -14.19 11.71
N TYR A 202 14.73 -14.57 12.86
CA TYR A 202 15.65 -13.71 13.60
C TYR A 202 17.05 -13.82 13.00
N LEU A 203 17.57 -12.70 12.49
CA LEU A 203 18.92 -12.54 11.96
C LEU A 203 19.62 -11.42 12.72
N LEU A 204 20.82 -11.70 13.25
CA LEU A 204 21.65 -10.71 13.97
C LEU A 204 20.90 -9.98 15.11
N GLY A 205 19.95 -10.66 15.76
CA GLY A 205 19.18 -10.10 16.87
C GLY A 205 17.97 -9.24 16.46
N ALA A 206 17.62 -9.18 15.18
CA ALA A 206 16.43 -8.49 14.69
C ALA A 206 15.60 -9.39 13.73
N PRO A 207 14.27 -9.24 13.70
CA PRO A 207 13.42 -10.04 12.83
C PRO A 207 13.47 -9.56 11.37
N LEU A 208 13.91 -10.43 10.46
CA LEU A 208 13.68 -10.31 9.03
C LEU A 208 12.27 -10.81 8.73
N CYS A 209 11.38 -9.92 8.31
CA CYS A 209 9.97 -10.23 8.08
C CYS A 209 9.65 -10.23 6.58
N GLN A 210 8.84 -11.19 6.16
CA GLN A 210 8.19 -11.18 4.86
C GLN A 210 6.83 -10.45 5.01
N LEU A 211 6.81 -9.20 4.59
CA LEU A 211 5.68 -8.28 4.72
C LEU A 211 4.71 -8.41 3.55
N ALA A 212 3.42 -8.26 3.85
CA ALA A 212 2.32 -8.20 2.87
C ALA A 212 1.21 -7.25 3.35
N ILE A 213 0.34 -6.83 2.43
CA ILE A 213 -0.94 -6.22 2.79
C ILE A 213 -1.87 -7.35 3.28
N PRO A 214 -2.50 -7.22 4.47
CA PRO A 214 -3.21 -8.33 5.09
C PRO A 214 -4.47 -8.76 4.31
N ASN A 215 -5.28 -7.81 3.82
CA ASN A 215 -6.56 -8.12 3.19
C ASN A 215 -7.03 -7.01 2.22
N LYS A 216 -8.19 -7.25 1.59
CA LYS A 216 -8.80 -6.30 0.64
C LYS A 216 -9.11 -4.95 1.29
N GLU A 217 -9.59 -4.93 2.54
CA GLU A 217 -9.93 -3.68 3.23
C GLU A 217 -8.71 -2.76 3.36
N VAL A 218 -7.55 -3.30 3.72
CA VAL A 218 -6.30 -2.52 3.81
C VAL A 218 -5.80 -2.10 2.43
N SER A 219 -5.93 -2.96 1.42
CA SER A 219 -5.61 -2.61 0.03
C SER A 219 -6.44 -1.40 -0.44
N PHE A 220 -7.75 -1.39 -0.17
CA PHE A 220 -8.62 -0.26 -0.49
C PHE A 220 -8.22 1.03 0.24
N LEU A 221 -7.77 0.91 1.49
CA LEU A 221 -7.27 2.06 2.25
C LEU A 221 -6.05 2.69 1.57
N PHE A 222 -5.05 1.88 1.21
CA PHE A 222 -3.88 2.37 0.49
C PHE A 222 -4.24 3.04 -0.82
N GLN A 223 -5.15 2.44 -1.60
CA GLN A 223 -5.64 3.03 -2.85
C GLN A 223 -6.25 4.40 -2.64
N ARG A 224 -7.11 4.57 -1.63
CA ARG A 224 -7.72 5.86 -1.29
C ARG A 224 -6.71 6.89 -0.77
N ILE A 225 -5.64 6.46 -0.10
CA ILE A 225 -4.57 7.36 0.34
C ILE A 225 -3.80 7.88 -0.88
N ILE A 226 -3.48 7.00 -1.83
CA ILE A 226 -2.76 7.37 -3.04
C ILE A 226 -3.63 8.30 -3.92
N GLU A 227 -4.90 7.94 -4.13
CA GLU A 227 -5.89 8.81 -4.80
C GLU A 227 -5.95 10.19 -4.12
N GLY A 228 -6.12 10.21 -2.80
CA GLY A 228 -6.15 11.45 -2.02
C GLY A 228 -4.88 12.29 -2.16
N TRP A 229 -3.72 11.65 -2.28
CA TRP A 229 -2.45 12.33 -2.52
C TRP A 229 -2.44 13.00 -3.91
N PHE A 230 -2.88 12.33 -4.97
CA PHE A 230 -2.99 12.95 -6.30
C PHE A 230 -4.00 14.09 -6.31
N VAL A 231 -5.19 13.88 -5.74
CA VAL A 231 -6.24 14.91 -5.66
C VAL A 231 -5.76 16.15 -4.88
N GLN A 232 -4.96 15.97 -3.82
CA GLN A 232 -4.40 17.10 -3.08
C GLN A 232 -3.33 17.87 -3.86
N ASN A 233 -2.50 17.20 -4.67
CA ASN A 233 -1.39 17.83 -5.38
C ASN A 233 -1.79 18.42 -6.75
N TYR A 234 -2.72 17.77 -7.46
CA TYR A 234 -3.10 18.11 -8.85
C TYR A 234 -4.57 18.51 -9.00
N GLY A 235 -5.41 18.27 -7.99
CA GLY A 235 -6.84 18.57 -8.03
C GLY A 235 -7.69 17.40 -8.49
N LEU A 236 -8.96 17.38 -8.04
CA LEU A 236 -9.92 16.32 -8.36
C LEU A 236 -10.27 16.30 -9.85
N GLU A 237 -10.45 17.47 -10.46
CA GLU A 237 -10.81 17.60 -11.88
C GLU A 237 -9.72 16.99 -12.77
N TRP A 238 -8.46 17.31 -12.51
CA TRP A 238 -7.31 16.74 -13.22
C TRP A 238 -7.28 15.21 -13.08
N TYR A 239 -7.44 14.68 -11.86
CA TYR A 239 -7.39 13.23 -11.64
C TYR A 239 -8.51 12.48 -12.38
N GLN A 240 -9.72 13.04 -12.38
CA GLN A 240 -10.85 12.48 -13.12
C GLN A 240 -10.63 12.56 -14.63
N GLN A 241 -10.08 13.66 -15.13
CA GLN A 241 -9.73 13.83 -16.54
C GLN A 241 -8.68 12.81 -16.97
N PHE A 242 -7.62 12.63 -16.18
CA PHE A 242 -6.57 11.62 -16.38
C PHE A 242 -7.12 10.19 -16.50
N LEU A 243 -7.98 9.79 -15.56
CA LEU A 243 -8.60 8.46 -15.62
C LEU A 243 -9.54 8.32 -16.82
N ASN A 244 -10.32 9.35 -17.12
CA ASN A 244 -11.28 9.31 -18.20
C ASN A 244 -10.58 9.27 -19.57
N SER A 245 -9.53 10.06 -19.79
CA SER A 245 -8.74 10.06 -21.02
C SER A 245 -8.14 8.67 -21.27
N LEU A 246 -7.58 8.06 -20.22
CA LEU A 246 -7.05 6.71 -20.28
C LEU A 246 -8.14 5.67 -20.63
N LEU A 247 -9.25 5.65 -19.88
CA LEU A 247 -10.31 4.63 -20.02
C LEU A 247 -11.15 4.79 -21.29
N THR A 248 -11.22 5.98 -21.87
CA THR A 248 -11.90 6.22 -23.16
C THR A 248 -10.98 6.02 -24.35
N GLY A 249 -9.67 5.92 -24.13
CA GLY A 249 -8.65 5.76 -25.17
C GLY A 249 -8.29 7.07 -25.87
N ASP A 250 -8.54 8.22 -25.26
CA ASP A 250 -8.10 9.55 -25.73
C ASP A 250 -6.61 9.73 -25.42
N ILE A 251 -5.77 9.09 -26.25
CA ILE A 251 -4.31 9.05 -26.05
C ILE A 251 -3.66 10.43 -26.12
N GLU A 252 -4.18 11.34 -26.94
CA GLU A 252 -3.66 12.71 -27.04
C GLU A 252 -3.82 13.45 -25.70
N LYS A 253 -5.01 13.40 -25.10
CA LYS A 253 -5.25 13.98 -23.78
C LYS A 253 -4.46 13.27 -22.68
N PHE A 254 -4.50 11.93 -22.67
CA PHE A 254 -3.75 11.13 -21.71
C PHE A 254 -2.25 11.47 -21.74
N SER A 255 -1.67 11.60 -22.95
CA SER A 255 -0.26 11.98 -23.10
C SER A 255 0.00 13.41 -22.63
N ALA A 256 -0.93 14.35 -22.80
CA ALA A 256 -0.77 15.71 -22.30
C ALA A 256 -0.81 15.77 -20.76
N GLU A 257 -1.75 15.06 -20.13
CA GLU A 257 -1.91 15.01 -18.68
C GLU A 257 -0.75 14.27 -18.01
N LEU A 258 -0.27 13.17 -18.62
CA LEU A 258 0.93 12.47 -18.16
C LEU A 258 2.15 13.39 -18.24
N LYS A 259 2.28 14.20 -19.30
CA LYS A 259 3.36 15.17 -19.45
C LYS A 259 3.33 16.26 -18.38
N GLU A 260 2.16 16.82 -18.09
CA GLU A 260 1.99 17.78 -16.99
C GLU A 260 2.45 17.18 -15.66
N LEU A 261 2.04 15.94 -15.35
CA LEU A 261 2.48 15.24 -14.15
C LEU A 261 4.00 15.04 -14.12
N MET A 262 4.62 14.68 -15.25
CA MET A 262 6.07 14.47 -15.36
C MET A 262 6.87 15.76 -15.19
N ASP A 263 6.34 16.90 -15.64
CA ASP A 263 6.98 18.20 -15.47
C ASP A 263 6.96 18.62 -13.99
N HIS A 264 5.86 18.34 -13.28
CA HIS A 264 5.66 18.69 -11.87
C HIS A 264 6.28 17.71 -10.85
N THR A 265 6.53 16.46 -11.23
CA THR A 265 7.26 15.55 -10.36
C THR A 265 8.70 16.05 -10.21
N VAL A 266 9.15 16.28 -8.97
CA VAL A 266 10.56 16.57 -8.68
C VAL A 266 11.39 15.49 -9.35
N SER A 267 12.59 15.83 -9.83
CA SER A 267 13.51 14.88 -10.45
C SER A 267 13.83 13.78 -9.42
N ILE A 268 13.01 12.73 -9.34
CA ILE A 268 13.17 11.51 -8.53
C ILE A 268 14.26 10.65 -9.21
N HIS A 269 15.31 11.32 -9.67
CA HIS A 269 16.26 10.82 -10.65
C HIS A 269 17.55 10.29 -10.02
N ASP A 270 17.78 10.53 -8.74
CA ASP A 270 19.07 10.18 -8.11
C ASP A 270 18.99 9.14 -6.98
N THR A 271 17.81 8.54 -6.68
CA THR A 271 17.70 7.66 -5.50
C THR A 271 16.81 6.41 -5.70
N GLY A 272 17.24 5.41 -6.48
CA GLY A 272 16.75 4.03 -6.28
C GLY A 272 16.55 3.14 -7.52
N ARG A 273 16.35 1.84 -7.25
CA ARG A 273 16.32 0.70 -8.19
C ARG A 273 15.33 0.90 -9.37
N SER A 274 15.85 0.88 -10.60
CA SER A 274 15.15 0.79 -11.90
C SER A 274 14.01 1.81 -12.13
N PRO A 275 14.20 2.87 -12.95
CA PRO A 275 13.15 3.87 -13.25
C PRO A 275 11.84 3.32 -13.84
N GLU A 276 11.86 2.16 -14.51
CA GLU A 276 10.63 1.47 -14.93
C GLU A 276 9.71 1.16 -13.74
N ALA A 277 10.29 0.83 -12.57
CA ALA A 277 9.53 0.58 -11.35
C ALA A 277 8.81 1.82 -10.83
N PHE A 278 9.40 2.99 -10.99
CA PHE A 278 8.77 4.26 -10.61
C PHE A 278 7.56 4.53 -11.51
N TYR A 279 7.70 4.43 -12.83
CA TYR A 279 6.57 4.65 -13.76
C TYR A 279 5.46 3.63 -13.56
N HIS A 280 5.86 2.39 -13.30
CA HIS A 280 4.95 1.32 -12.97
C HIS A 280 4.19 1.58 -11.66
N GLY A 281 4.89 1.98 -10.60
CA GLY A 281 4.29 2.34 -9.32
C GLY A 281 3.41 3.59 -9.40
N LEU A 282 3.82 4.56 -10.22
CA LEU A 282 3.05 5.75 -10.55
C LEU A 282 1.73 5.38 -11.24
N MET A 283 1.77 4.50 -12.25
CA MET A 283 0.56 4.05 -12.94
C MET A 283 -0.37 3.27 -12.00
N ILE A 284 0.15 2.40 -11.13
CA ILE A 284 -0.64 1.75 -10.07
C ILE A 284 -1.30 2.79 -9.17
N GLY A 285 -0.55 3.82 -8.78
CA GLY A 285 -1.09 4.88 -7.94
C GLY A 285 -2.19 5.69 -8.63
N LEU A 286 -1.97 6.09 -9.87
CA LEU A 286 -2.93 6.87 -10.65
C LEU A 286 -4.22 6.09 -10.92
N THR A 287 -4.10 4.78 -11.11
CA THR A 287 -5.23 3.86 -11.35
C THR A 287 -5.76 3.20 -10.08
N ALA A 288 -5.31 3.63 -8.90
CA ALA A 288 -5.63 3.01 -7.62
C ALA A 288 -7.15 2.88 -7.39
N SER A 289 -7.93 3.88 -7.80
CA SER A 289 -9.40 3.91 -7.72
C SER A 289 -10.10 2.86 -8.60
N LEU A 290 -9.40 2.30 -9.60
CA LEU A 290 -9.93 1.23 -10.47
C LEU A 290 -9.75 -0.16 -9.86
N HIS A 291 -8.86 -0.33 -8.89
CA HIS A 291 -8.69 -1.61 -8.22
C HIS A 291 -9.94 -1.95 -7.41
N GLY A 292 -10.45 -3.19 -7.58
CA GLY A 292 -11.70 -3.61 -6.93
C GLY A 292 -12.96 -3.04 -7.57
N SER A 293 -12.85 -2.27 -8.66
CA SER A 293 -13.99 -1.86 -9.48
C SER A 293 -14.71 -3.09 -10.06
N PRO A 294 -16.06 -3.08 -10.12
CA PRO A 294 -16.82 -4.13 -10.79
C PRO A 294 -16.63 -4.12 -12.32
N LEU A 295 -16.06 -3.05 -12.89
CA LEU A 295 -15.89 -2.88 -14.33
C LEU A 295 -14.53 -3.36 -14.86
N TYR A 296 -13.49 -3.30 -14.02
CA TYR A 296 -12.11 -3.56 -14.43
C TYR A 296 -11.42 -4.57 -13.52
N GLU A 297 -10.50 -5.33 -14.09
CA GLU A 297 -9.51 -6.14 -13.39
C GLU A 297 -8.13 -5.54 -13.68
N ILE A 298 -7.48 -5.02 -12.64
CA ILE A 298 -6.13 -4.47 -12.73
C ILE A 298 -5.11 -5.57 -12.48
N ARG A 299 -4.10 -5.67 -13.34
CA ARG A 299 -2.99 -6.61 -13.21
C ARG A 299 -1.65 -5.95 -13.50
N SER A 300 -0.61 -6.46 -12.85
CA SER A 300 0.75 -5.98 -13.00
C SER A 300 1.75 -7.13 -12.82
N ASN A 301 2.87 -7.11 -13.56
CA ASN A 301 3.73 -8.30 -13.68
C ASN A 301 5.24 -8.01 -13.62
N ARG A 302 5.73 -7.45 -12.51
CA ARG A 302 7.19 -7.23 -12.35
C ARG A 302 8.01 -8.46 -11.89
N GLU A 303 7.39 -9.59 -11.51
CA GLU A 303 8.08 -10.69 -10.83
C GLU A 303 8.37 -11.98 -11.62
N ARG A 304 8.13 -12.00 -12.93
CA ARG A 304 8.55 -13.17 -13.73
C ARG A 304 9.34 -12.69 -14.92
N GLY A 305 10.65 -12.90 -14.86
CA GLY A 305 11.58 -12.88 -16.00
C GLY A 305 11.19 -13.81 -17.18
N SER A 306 9.93 -14.30 -17.21
CA SER A 306 9.23 -14.83 -18.37
C SER A 306 8.85 -13.78 -19.42
N GLY A 307 9.11 -12.49 -19.16
CA GLY A 307 8.75 -11.39 -20.05
C GLY A 307 7.24 -11.24 -20.19
N ARG A 308 6.57 -10.62 -19.22
CA ARG A 308 5.12 -10.30 -19.28
C ARG A 308 4.87 -8.80 -19.59
N TYR A 309 3.61 -8.33 -19.64
CA TYR A 309 3.27 -6.91 -19.68
C TYR A 309 3.59 -6.32 -18.32
N ASP A 310 3.99 -5.05 -18.30
CA ASP A 310 4.22 -4.41 -17.02
C ASP A 310 2.89 -4.13 -16.32
N TYR A 311 1.89 -3.60 -17.04
CA TYR A 311 0.62 -3.19 -16.46
C TYR A 311 -0.58 -3.41 -17.39
N ALA A 312 -1.73 -3.84 -16.85
CA ALA A 312 -2.95 -4.12 -17.60
C ALA A 312 -4.22 -3.70 -16.86
N ILE A 313 -5.12 -3.06 -17.60
CA ILE A 313 -6.49 -2.73 -17.21
C ILE A 313 -7.42 -3.58 -18.06
N ILE A 314 -7.90 -4.70 -17.52
CA ILE A 314 -8.72 -5.65 -18.27
C ILE A 314 -10.19 -5.37 -17.99
N ALA A 315 -10.95 -5.01 -19.01
CA ALA A 315 -12.39 -4.84 -18.86
C ALA A 315 -13.07 -6.18 -18.51
N ARG A 316 -14.15 -6.11 -17.74
CA ARG A 316 -15.00 -7.28 -17.44
C ARG A 316 -16.15 -7.44 -18.45
N GLU A 317 -16.44 -6.38 -19.21
CA GLU A 317 -17.49 -6.35 -20.23
C GLU A 317 -16.90 -6.27 -21.64
N PRO A 318 -17.44 -7.02 -22.64
CA PRO A 318 -16.90 -7.10 -23.99
C PRO A 318 -16.67 -5.76 -24.72
N GLN A 319 -17.58 -4.78 -24.54
CA GLN A 319 -17.56 -3.50 -25.24
C GLN A 319 -16.76 -2.41 -24.52
N THR A 320 -16.25 -2.71 -23.32
CA THR A 320 -15.48 -1.78 -22.51
C THR A 320 -14.00 -1.91 -22.87
N LEU A 321 -13.29 -0.78 -22.93
CA LEU A 321 -11.92 -0.72 -23.39
C LEU A 321 -10.99 -1.46 -22.41
N SER A 322 -10.27 -2.47 -22.90
CA SER A 322 -9.13 -3.05 -22.18
C SER A 322 -7.84 -2.36 -22.59
N ILE A 323 -6.91 -2.17 -21.67
CA ILE A 323 -5.67 -1.45 -21.89
C ILE A 323 -4.49 -2.29 -21.44
N LEU A 324 -3.48 -2.46 -22.32
CA LEU A 324 -2.23 -3.12 -22.02
C LEU A 324 -1.08 -2.12 -22.17
N MET A 325 -0.20 -2.07 -21.17
CA MET A 325 0.94 -1.17 -21.11
C MET A 325 2.24 -1.94 -20.87
N ASP A 326 3.30 -1.51 -21.55
CA ASP A 326 4.68 -1.96 -21.34
C ASP A 326 5.56 -0.70 -21.25
N PHE A 327 6.42 -0.65 -20.23
CA PHE A 327 7.28 0.50 -19.93
C PHE A 327 8.74 0.11 -20.21
N LYS A 328 9.43 0.99 -20.92
CA LYS A 328 10.86 0.84 -21.23
C LYS A 328 11.64 2.07 -20.81
N ARG A 329 12.90 1.87 -20.45
CA ARG A 329 13.85 2.96 -20.20
C ARG A 329 14.95 3.00 -21.26
N VAL A 330 15.28 4.21 -21.73
CA VAL A 330 16.53 4.47 -22.46
C VAL A 330 17.71 4.50 -21.48
N GLN A 331 18.78 3.73 -21.72
CA GLN A 331 19.84 3.57 -20.72
C GLN A 331 20.55 4.90 -20.43
N GLU A 332 20.99 5.05 -19.18
CA GLU A 332 21.60 6.28 -18.74
C GLU A 332 22.99 6.47 -19.36
N GLY A 333 23.12 7.46 -20.23
CA GLY A 333 24.36 7.74 -20.96
C GLY A 333 24.21 7.62 -22.47
N GLU A 334 23.33 6.75 -22.96
CA GLU A 334 23.00 6.63 -24.39
C GLU A 334 22.45 7.95 -24.93
N ASP A 335 21.65 8.63 -24.11
CA ASP A 335 21.02 9.89 -24.46
C ASP A 335 21.96 11.11 -24.31
N LYS A 336 22.98 11.03 -23.43
CA LYS A 336 23.74 12.21 -22.97
C LYS A 336 24.62 12.83 -24.07
N THR A 337 25.06 12.06 -25.05
CA THR A 337 25.89 12.52 -26.19
C THR A 337 25.12 12.78 -27.47
N LEU A 338 23.82 12.47 -27.51
CA LEU A 338 22.96 12.59 -28.69
C LEU A 338 22.38 14.00 -28.84
N SER A 339 22.18 14.43 -30.10
CA SER A 339 21.45 15.65 -30.44
C SER A 339 19.96 15.51 -30.09
N PRO A 340 19.22 16.62 -29.89
CA PRO A 340 17.81 16.56 -29.49
C PRO A 340 16.90 15.68 -30.38
N LEU A 341 17.15 15.65 -31.70
CA LEU A 341 16.42 14.78 -32.63
C LEU A 341 16.74 13.30 -32.42
N GLU A 342 18.02 12.96 -32.28
CA GLU A 342 18.46 11.58 -32.04
C GLU A 342 17.91 11.04 -30.71
N ARG A 343 17.72 11.90 -29.70
CA ARG A 343 17.06 11.54 -28.43
C ARG A 343 15.59 11.14 -28.63
N GLU A 344 14.89 11.92 -29.45
CA GLU A 344 13.48 11.71 -29.74
C GLU A 344 13.27 10.44 -30.57
N ASP A 345 14.14 10.21 -31.55
CA ASP A 345 14.15 8.99 -32.36
C ASP A 345 14.44 7.75 -31.50
N LEU A 346 15.41 7.82 -30.59
CA LEU A 346 15.74 6.74 -29.67
C LEU A 346 14.57 6.41 -28.72
N LEU A 347 13.93 7.44 -28.15
CA LEU A 347 12.74 7.28 -27.32
C LEU A 347 11.60 6.63 -28.10
N LYS A 348 11.38 7.08 -29.34
CA LYS A 348 10.33 6.53 -30.19
C LYS A 348 10.58 5.06 -30.54
N GLN A 349 11.80 4.71 -30.95
CA GLN A 349 12.18 3.32 -31.23
C GLN A 349 11.99 2.43 -29.99
N THR A 350 12.40 2.92 -28.82
CA THR A 350 12.24 2.20 -27.54
C THR A 350 10.76 2.01 -27.19
N ALA A 351 9.89 2.97 -27.50
CA ALA A 351 8.46 2.86 -27.26
C ALA A 351 7.81 1.86 -28.24
N GLU A 352 8.25 1.85 -29.50
CA GLU A 352 7.85 0.84 -30.50
C GLU A 352 8.27 -0.57 -30.09
N GLU A 353 9.45 -0.75 -29.51
CA GLU A 353 9.87 -2.03 -28.92
C GLU A 353 8.93 -2.49 -27.80
N ALA A 354 8.51 -1.57 -26.92
CA ALA A 354 7.53 -1.85 -25.87
C ALA A 354 6.18 -2.29 -26.46
N LEU A 355 5.71 -1.61 -27.50
CA LEU A 355 4.46 -1.96 -28.20
C LEU A 355 4.54 -3.33 -28.90
N ILE A 356 5.65 -3.60 -29.58
CA ILE A 356 5.93 -4.90 -30.22
C ILE A 356 5.96 -6.00 -29.17
N GLN A 357 6.56 -5.75 -28.00
CA GLN A 357 6.61 -6.67 -26.89
C GLN A 357 5.21 -7.05 -26.38
N ILE A 358 4.25 -6.12 -26.39
CA ILE A 358 2.83 -6.42 -26.11
C ILE A 358 2.26 -7.36 -27.16
N THR A 359 2.52 -7.14 -28.44
CA THR A 359 1.91 -7.93 -29.53
C THR A 359 2.54 -9.33 -29.69
N GLN A 360 3.84 -9.48 -29.46
CA GLN A 360 4.56 -10.75 -29.67
C GLN A 360 4.30 -11.81 -28.59
N LYS A 361 3.71 -11.40 -27.47
CA LYS A 361 3.52 -12.27 -26.30
C LYS A 361 2.04 -12.63 -26.16
N ALA A 362 1.75 -13.68 -25.39
CA ALA A 362 0.44 -14.35 -25.35
C ALA A 362 -0.75 -13.53 -24.74
N TYR A 363 -0.69 -12.19 -24.71
CA TYR A 363 -1.68 -11.34 -24.03
C TYR A 363 -2.95 -11.16 -24.85
N TYR A 364 -2.81 -11.02 -26.16
CA TYR A 364 -3.96 -10.93 -27.07
C TYR A 364 -4.84 -12.18 -26.97
N ALA A 365 -4.23 -13.35 -26.80
CA ALA A 365 -4.96 -14.62 -26.65
C ALA A 365 -5.85 -14.66 -25.39
N GLU A 366 -5.42 -14.07 -24.26
CA GLU A 366 -6.26 -14.02 -23.05
C GLU A 366 -7.46 -13.07 -23.22
N ILE A 367 -7.22 -11.88 -23.78
CA ILE A 367 -8.28 -10.90 -24.08
C ILE A 367 -9.31 -11.51 -25.05
N GLN A 368 -8.85 -12.21 -26.09
CA GLN A 368 -9.69 -12.93 -27.03
C GLN A 368 -10.47 -14.08 -26.37
N GLN A 369 -9.86 -14.86 -25.48
CA GLN A 369 -10.55 -15.94 -24.76
C GLN A 369 -11.70 -15.42 -23.89
N ARG A 370 -11.60 -14.18 -23.39
CA ARG A 370 -12.66 -13.52 -22.63
C ARG A 370 -13.72 -12.83 -23.49
N GLY A 371 -13.59 -12.85 -24.81
CA GLY A 371 -14.52 -12.20 -25.73
C GLY A 371 -14.48 -10.67 -25.67
N LEU A 372 -13.37 -10.09 -25.18
CA LEU A 372 -13.18 -8.63 -25.13
C LEU A 372 -12.73 -8.15 -26.52
N THR A 373 -13.49 -7.23 -27.12
CA THR A 373 -13.25 -6.82 -28.51
C THR A 373 -12.45 -5.53 -28.61
N ARG A 374 -12.59 -4.62 -27.64
CA ARG A 374 -11.88 -3.34 -27.64
C ARG A 374 -10.60 -3.41 -26.82
N LEU A 375 -9.46 -3.28 -27.49
CA LEU A 375 -8.15 -3.34 -26.88
C LEU A 375 -7.28 -2.16 -27.31
N LEU A 376 -6.71 -1.45 -26.35
CA LEU A 376 -5.71 -0.41 -26.55
C LEU A 376 -4.37 -0.91 -26.01
N LYS A 377 -3.36 -0.99 -26.87
CA LYS A 377 -1.98 -1.30 -26.50
C LYS A 377 -1.19 0.00 -26.45
N ILE A 378 -0.40 0.19 -25.41
CA ILE A 378 0.39 1.41 -25.19
C ILE A 378 1.84 1.00 -24.88
N GLY A 379 2.77 1.38 -25.73
CA GLY A 379 4.21 1.29 -25.48
C GLY A 379 4.72 2.63 -24.98
N LEU A 380 5.36 2.65 -23.82
CA LEU A 380 5.91 3.85 -23.20
C LEU A 380 7.42 3.72 -23.04
N ALA A 381 8.16 4.71 -23.51
CA ALA A 381 9.60 4.81 -23.28
C ALA A 381 9.94 6.09 -22.51
N PHE A 382 10.84 5.97 -21.54
CA PHE A 382 11.23 7.08 -20.67
C PHE A 382 12.73 7.35 -20.70
N SER A 383 13.08 8.65 -20.69
CA SER A 383 14.43 9.17 -20.45
C SER A 383 14.30 10.46 -19.65
N GLY A 384 14.77 10.51 -18.40
CA GLY A 384 14.56 11.74 -17.64
C GLY A 384 13.10 11.88 -17.20
N LYS A 385 12.62 13.11 -17.38
CA LYS A 385 11.21 13.50 -17.39
C LYS A 385 10.56 13.36 -18.78
N LYS A 386 11.36 13.10 -19.81
CA LYS A 386 10.86 12.95 -21.17
C LYS A 386 10.35 11.53 -21.38
N PHE A 387 9.30 11.41 -22.16
CA PHE A 387 8.79 10.13 -22.60
C PHE A 387 8.29 10.20 -24.03
N CYS A 388 8.20 9.03 -24.66
CA CYS A 388 7.47 8.82 -25.90
C CYS A 388 6.40 7.76 -25.65
N LEU A 389 5.23 7.99 -26.23
CA LEU A 389 4.09 7.08 -26.19
C LEU A 389 3.74 6.70 -27.61
N VAL A 390 3.71 5.39 -27.89
CA VAL A 390 3.12 4.82 -29.11
C VAL A 390 1.96 3.92 -28.73
N HIS A 391 0.94 3.86 -29.59
CA HIS A 391 -0.26 3.09 -29.28
C HIS A 391 -0.83 2.39 -30.51
N GLU A 392 -1.60 1.34 -30.25
CA GLU A 392 -2.34 0.58 -31.27
C GLU A 392 -3.74 0.26 -30.70
N ILE A 393 -4.79 0.61 -31.43
CA ILE A 393 -6.17 0.24 -31.10
C ILE A 393 -6.55 -0.97 -31.95
N CYS A 394 -6.99 -2.04 -31.30
CA CYS A 394 -7.63 -3.19 -31.93
C CYS A 394 -9.13 -3.14 -31.61
N GLU A 395 -9.96 -3.16 -32.66
CA GLU A 395 -11.43 -3.17 -32.57
C GLU A 395 -12.03 -4.49 -33.03
#